data_AF-T0HQK0-F1
#
_entry.id   AF-T0HQK0-F1
#
_cell.length_a   1.000
_cell.length_b   1.000
_cell.length_c   1.000
_cell.angle_alpha   90.00
_cell.angle_beta   90.00
_cell.angle_gamma   90.00
#
_symmetry.space_group_name_H-M   'P 1'
#
loop_
_entity.id
_entity.type
_entity.pdbx_description
1 polymer ?
#
loop_
_entity_poly.entity_id
_entity_poly.type
_entity_poly.pdbx_seq_one_letter_code
_entity_poly.pdbx_strand_id
1 'polypeptide(L)'
;MRFAKWPKPAAYEETSRKRAAFATKQRREREALPLFADMIAAGQHSVDEEMARRAVWWPQQQQERRNERAAVWRRARARLFEFPDDARRSIRRAWRDCPYPADPYSLADLLHQIRIGKLDPERPPWKYHARPQARITASPASFAEAFKRIGQRRVEPAPGLPVVEASQYCGNLGNGILFLDALPSHGDGGVPTFHVRGVCTDADIALIGRLAEAAEQRVVKVVRVDLPHTRAVGFSHRLLVLACSATKRRDPGWMPAWERYDGPLWQTWRTVDPRRRLARVGFSPPATASARATGRSRIMMRG
;
A
#
# COMPACT_ATOMS: atom_id res chain seq x y z
N MET A 1 -6.98 -9.51 18.18
CA MET A 1 -6.47 -10.02 16.88
C MET A 1 -7.44 -11.09 16.40
N ARG A 2 -7.58 -11.31 15.09
CA ARG A 2 -8.49 -12.32 14.50
C ARG A 2 -7.94 -13.73 14.75
N PHE A 3 -8.70 -14.59 15.43
CA PHE A 3 -8.37 -16.00 15.63
C PHE A 3 -9.64 -16.84 15.65
N ALA A 4 -9.62 -17.98 14.96
CA ALA A 4 -10.67 -18.98 15.03
C ALA A 4 -10.64 -19.68 16.40
N LYS A 5 -11.84 -19.97 16.92
CA LYS A 5 -12.00 -20.73 18.16
C LYS A 5 -11.47 -22.15 17.95
N TRP A 6 -10.59 -22.60 18.84
CA TRP A 6 -10.13 -23.98 18.83
C TRP A 6 -11.22 -24.91 19.39
N PRO A 7 -11.43 -26.11 18.81
CA PRO A 7 -12.40 -27.07 19.33
C PRO A 7 -12.16 -27.40 20.81
N LYS A 8 -13.26 -27.68 21.52
CA LYS A 8 -13.17 -28.19 22.89
C LYS A 8 -12.62 -29.62 22.86
N PRO A 9 -11.78 -30.01 23.83
CA PRO A 9 -11.39 -31.41 23.97
C PRO A 9 -12.63 -32.30 24.09
N ALA A 10 -12.62 -33.43 23.39
CA ALA A 10 -13.69 -34.43 23.45
C ALA A 10 -13.09 -35.81 23.71
N ALA A 11 -13.86 -36.68 24.36
CA ALA A 11 -13.48 -38.08 24.52
C ALA A 11 -13.36 -38.76 23.14
N TYR A 12 -12.60 -39.85 23.08
CA TYR A 12 -12.54 -40.65 21.86
C TYR A 12 -13.86 -41.40 21.70
N GLU A 13 -14.61 -41.06 20.66
CA GLU A 13 -15.85 -41.77 20.34
C GLU A 13 -15.53 -43.03 19.55
N GLU A 14 -15.79 -44.18 20.12
CA GLU A 14 -15.68 -45.44 19.40
C GLU A 14 -16.90 -45.65 18.50
N THR A 15 -16.68 -46.07 17.26
CA THR A 15 -17.77 -46.36 16.31
C THR A 15 -17.52 -47.67 15.57
N SER A 16 -18.60 -48.32 15.14
CA SER A 16 -18.53 -49.54 14.32
C SER A 16 -17.65 -49.35 13.08
N ARG A 17 -17.72 -48.16 12.46
CA ARG A 17 -16.86 -47.79 11.32
C ARG A 17 -15.37 -47.75 11.68
N LYS A 18 -15.00 -47.24 12.86
CA LYS A 18 -13.59 -47.19 13.30
C LYS A 18 -13.05 -48.59 13.59
N ARG A 19 -13.85 -49.45 14.21
CA ARG A 19 -13.53 -50.88 14.42
C ARG A 19 -13.32 -51.62 13.09
N ALA A 20 -14.28 -51.49 12.17
CA ALA A 20 -14.19 -52.13 10.85
C ALA A 20 -13.00 -51.62 10.02
N ALA A 21 -12.68 -50.32 10.10
CA ALA A 21 -11.53 -49.75 9.41
C ALA A 21 -10.20 -50.32 9.94
N PHE A 22 -10.09 -50.55 11.24
CA PHE A 22 -8.89 -51.16 11.83
C PHE A 22 -8.76 -52.64 11.45
N ALA A 23 -9.84 -53.42 11.53
CA ALA A 23 -9.84 -54.81 11.06
C ALA A 23 -9.47 -54.93 9.57
N THR A 24 -9.97 -54.01 8.74
CA THR A 24 -9.62 -53.94 7.31
C THR A 24 -8.14 -53.62 7.11
N LYS A 25 -7.59 -52.70 7.91
CA LYS A 25 -6.15 -52.38 7.89
C LYS A 25 -5.32 -53.63 8.24
N GLN A 26 -5.67 -54.35 9.30
CA GLN A 26 -4.96 -55.58 9.70
C GLN A 26 -5.01 -56.66 8.62
N ARG A 27 -6.16 -56.82 7.96
CA ARG A 27 -6.29 -57.74 6.82
C ARG A 27 -5.36 -57.33 5.67
N ARG A 28 -5.37 -56.05 5.29
CA ARG A 28 -4.50 -55.54 4.21
C ARG A 28 -3.02 -55.71 4.51
N GLU A 29 -2.60 -55.56 5.76
CA GLU A 29 -1.21 -55.78 6.17
C GLU A 29 -0.78 -57.24 5.98
N ARG A 30 -1.66 -58.20 6.29
CA ARG A 30 -1.41 -59.63 6.06
C ARG A 30 -1.42 -60.00 4.57
N GLU A 31 -2.38 -59.46 3.82
CA GLU A 31 -2.51 -59.67 2.37
C GLU A 31 -1.33 -59.07 1.58
N ALA A 32 -0.73 -57.98 2.08
CA ALA A 32 0.42 -57.35 1.44
C ALA A 32 1.69 -58.21 1.50
N LEU A 33 1.83 -59.09 2.49
CA LEU A 33 2.98 -59.96 2.68
C LEU A 33 2.52 -61.40 2.99
N PRO A 34 1.99 -62.15 2.00
CA PRO A 34 1.35 -63.44 2.24
C PRO A 34 2.24 -64.49 2.89
N LEU A 35 3.53 -64.53 2.53
CA LEU A 35 4.50 -65.47 3.12
C LEU A 35 4.76 -65.22 4.62
N PHE A 36 4.42 -64.03 5.11
CA PHE A 36 4.57 -63.63 6.50
C PHE A 36 3.21 -63.40 7.19
N ALA A 37 2.10 -63.80 6.56
CA ALA A 37 0.76 -63.48 7.05
C ALA A 37 0.51 -63.97 8.48
N ASP A 38 0.97 -65.18 8.82
CA ASP A 38 0.81 -65.77 10.16
C ASP A 38 1.69 -65.07 11.20
N MET A 39 2.92 -64.71 10.82
CA MET A 39 3.83 -63.94 11.68
C MET A 39 3.30 -62.53 11.94
N ILE A 40 2.73 -61.88 10.92
CA ILE A 40 2.09 -60.57 11.03
C ILE A 40 0.83 -60.67 11.90
N ALA A 41 0.01 -61.71 11.71
CA ALA A 41 -1.17 -61.95 12.53
C ALA A 41 -0.82 -62.15 14.01
N ALA A 42 0.24 -62.91 14.30
CA ALA A 42 0.70 -63.13 15.67
C ALA A 42 1.17 -61.85 16.37
N GLY A 43 1.68 -60.86 15.61
CA GLY A 43 2.08 -59.54 16.13
C GLY A 43 0.95 -58.51 16.19
N GLN A 44 -0.23 -58.80 15.64
CA GLN A 44 -1.36 -57.87 15.60
C GLN A 44 -2.18 -57.96 16.89
N HIS A 45 -2.37 -56.82 17.57
CA HIS A 45 -3.29 -56.73 18.71
C HIS A 45 -4.75 -56.68 18.29
N SER A 46 -5.66 -57.01 19.20
CA SER A 46 -7.09 -57.03 18.93
C SER A 46 -7.66 -55.63 18.66
N VAL A 47 -8.84 -55.61 18.03
CA VAL A 47 -9.57 -54.35 17.80
C VAL A 47 -9.93 -53.66 19.13
N ASP A 48 -10.28 -54.43 20.16
CA ASP A 48 -10.61 -53.91 21.49
C ASP A 48 -9.39 -53.24 22.15
N GLU A 49 -8.23 -53.89 22.07
CA GLU A 49 -6.97 -53.31 22.56
C GLU A 49 -6.61 -52.01 21.83
N GLU A 50 -6.83 -51.93 20.50
CA GLU A 50 -6.59 -50.69 19.74
C GLU A 50 -7.57 -49.58 20.16
N MET A 51 -8.84 -49.89 20.34
CA MET A 51 -9.83 -48.88 20.74
C MET A 51 -9.54 -48.37 22.15
N ALA A 52 -9.18 -49.26 23.08
CA ALA A 52 -8.73 -48.89 24.43
C ALA A 52 -7.47 -48.02 24.39
N ARG A 53 -6.47 -48.40 23.59
CA ARG A 53 -5.25 -47.61 23.38
C ARG A 53 -5.56 -46.22 22.83
N ARG A 54 -6.45 -46.11 21.82
CA ARG A 54 -6.85 -44.82 21.26
C ARG A 54 -7.63 -43.97 22.26
N ALA A 55 -8.46 -44.59 23.09
CA ALA A 55 -9.19 -43.87 24.13
C ALA A 55 -8.24 -43.20 25.14
N VAL A 56 -7.13 -43.87 25.50
CA VAL A 56 -6.09 -43.31 26.38
C VAL A 56 -5.21 -42.27 25.66
N TRP A 57 -4.82 -42.55 24.43
CA TRP A 57 -3.93 -41.69 23.63
C TRP A 57 -4.60 -40.39 23.17
N TRP A 58 -5.90 -40.42 22.88
CA TRP A 58 -6.63 -39.30 22.28
C TRP A 58 -6.65 -38.02 23.14
N PRO A 59 -6.90 -38.07 24.47
CA PRO A 59 -6.73 -36.90 25.33
C PRO A 59 -5.31 -36.33 25.33
N GLN A 60 -4.29 -37.20 25.37
CA GLN A 60 -2.88 -36.79 25.38
C GLN A 60 -2.54 -36.04 24.10
N GLN A 61 -2.92 -36.58 22.94
CA GLN A 61 -2.72 -35.93 21.64
C GLN A 61 -3.43 -34.60 21.50
N GLN A 62 -4.67 -34.51 21.98
CA GLN A 62 -5.39 -33.24 21.97
C GLN A 62 -4.67 -32.20 22.81
N GLN A 63 -4.11 -32.60 23.96
CA GLN A 63 -3.33 -31.72 24.81
C GLN A 63 -2.00 -31.32 24.17
N GLU A 64 -1.27 -32.26 23.56
CA GLU A 64 -0.03 -32.00 22.83
C GLU A 64 -0.25 -30.98 21.71
N ARG A 65 -1.26 -31.17 20.87
CA ARG A 65 -1.60 -30.21 19.79
C ARG A 65 -1.95 -28.82 20.33
N ARG A 66 -2.65 -28.75 21.47
CA ARG A 66 -2.96 -27.48 22.13
C ARG A 66 -1.69 -26.81 22.67
N ASN A 67 -0.79 -27.58 23.26
CA ASN A 67 0.49 -27.11 23.77
C ASN A 67 1.37 -26.58 22.63
N GLU A 68 1.46 -27.32 21.53
CA GLU A 68 2.21 -26.93 20.34
C GLU A 68 1.65 -25.64 19.74
N ARG A 69 0.32 -25.58 19.52
CA ARG A 69 -0.37 -24.38 19.04
C ARG A 69 -0.13 -23.18 19.95
N ALA A 70 -0.19 -23.36 21.26
CA ALA A 70 0.08 -22.31 22.24
C ALA A 70 1.55 -21.86 22.19
N ALA A 71 2.50 -22.76 21.97
CA ALA A 71 3.91 -22.44 21.79
C ALA A 71 4.13 -21.62 20.50
N VAL A 72 3.51 -22.00 19.39
CA VAL A 72 3.54 -21.22 18.14
C VAL A 72 2.95 -19.83 18.35
N TRP A 73 1.82 -19.71 19.03
CA TRP A 73 1.22 -18.43 19.38
C TRP A 73 2.16 -17.55 20.21
N ARG A 74 2.80 -18.11 21.24
CA ARG A 74 3.78 -17.37 22.07
C ARG A 74 4.94 -16.87 21.22
N ARG A 75 5.49 -17.70 20.32
CA ARG A 75 6.56 -17.29 19.39
C ARG A 75 6.10 -16.20 18.41
N ALA A 76 4.93 -16.36 17.78
CA ALA A 76 4.37 -15.38 16.86
C ALA A 76 4.11 -14.04 17.57
N ARG A 77 3.60 -14.09 18.81
CA ARG A 77 3.40 -12.89 19.63
C ARG A 77 4.72 -12.22 19.96
N ALA A 78 5.74 -12.96 20.40
CA ALA A 78 7.07 -12.39 20.64
C ALA A 78 7.61 -11.69 19.38
N ARG A 79 7.55 -12.37 18.23
CA ARG A 79 7.98 -11.81 16.95
C ARG A 79 7.19 -10.57 16.53
N LEU A 80 5.87 -10.52 16.78
CA LEU A 80 5.09 -9.32 16.52
C LEU A 80 5.61 -8.13 17.35
N PHE A 81 6.10 -8.36 18.57
CA PHE A 81 6.63 -7.31 19.44
C PHE A 81 8.06 -6.89 19.11
N GLU A 82 8.77 -7.62 18.24
CA GLU A 82 10.07 -7.18 17.67
C GLU A 82 9.90 -6.04 16.65
N PHE A 83 8.70 -5.85 16.09
CA PHE A 83 8.43 -4.76 15.15
C PHE A 83 8.20 -3.43 15.87
N PRO A 84 8.58 -2.29 15.26
CA PRO A 84 8.22 -0.95 15.73
C PRO A 84 6.70 -0.75 15.90
N ASP A 85 6.31 0.16 16.79
CA ASP A 85 4.91 0.38 17.18
C ASP A 85 3.96 0.69 16.03
N ASP A 86 4.40 1.51 15.09
CA ASP A 86 3.69 1.83 13.86
C ASP A 86 3.49 0.59 12.99
N ALA A 87 4.57 -0.15 12.72
CA ALA A 87 4.51 -1.40 11.97
C ALA A 87 3.57 -2.42 12.64
N ARG A 88 3.60 -2.54 13.98
CA ARG A 88 2.70 -3.43 14.73
C ARG A 88 1.22 -3.08 14.52
N ARG A 89 0.88 -1.78 14.49
CA ARG A 89 -0.50 -1.33 14.23
C ARG A 89 -0.95 -1.74 12.83
N SER A 90 -0.08 -1.59 11.84
CA SER A 90 -0.36 -1.90 10.44
C SER A 90 -0.46 -3.41 10.20
N ILE A 91 0.43 -4.20 10.79
CA ILE A 91 0.36 -5.67 10.80
C ILE A 91 -0.97 -6.14 11.40
N ARG A 92 -1.37 -5.60 12.56
CA ARG A 92 -2.65 -5.96 13.20
C ARG A 92 -3.86 -5.60 12.34
N ARG A 93 -3.79 -4.51 11.57
CA ARG A 93 -4.83 -4.11 10.62
C ARG A 93 -4.87 -5.08 9.43
N ALA A 94 -3.72 -5.35 8.82
CA ALA A 94 -3.60 -6.30 7.72
C ALA A 94 -4.11 -7.70 8.11
N TRP A 95 -3.76 -8.18 9.31
CA TRP A 95 -4.20 -9.48 9.81
C TRP A 95 -5.72 -9.60 10.01
N ARG A 96 -6.39 -8.48 10.33
CA ARG A 96 -7.85 -8.47 10.52
C ARG A 96 -8.59 -8.79 9.22
N ASP A 97 -8.07 -8.31 8.09
CA ASP A 97 -8.69 -8.43 6.76
C ASP A 97 -7.98 -9.49 5.90
N CYS A 98 -7.08 -10.27 6.50
CA CYS A 98 -6.26 -11.25 5.79
C CYS A 98 -7.09 -12.49 5.42
N PRO A 99 -6.98 -13.02 4.19
CA PRO A 99 -7.72 -14.21 3.74
C PRO A 99 -7.17 -15.51 4.34
N TYR A 100 -5.99 -15.46 4.98
CA TYR A 100 -5.38 -16.66 5.56
C TYR A 100 -6.22 -17.25 6.69
N PRO A 101 -6.05 -18.54 6.99
CA PRO A 101 -6.64 -19.16 8.17
C PRO A 101 -6.35 -18.35 9.44
N ALA A 102 -7.36 -18.20 10.30
CA ALA A 102 -7.25 -17.40 11.52
C ALA A 102 -6.57 -18.20 12.64
N ASP A 103 -5.34 -18.65 12.42
CA ASP A 103 -4.58 -19.46 13.36
C ASP A 103 -3.13 -18.97 13.58
N PRO A 104 -2.45 -19.44 14.66
CA PRO A 104 -1.10 -19.02 14.99
C PRO A 104 -0.04 -19.37 13.94
N TYR A 105 -0.20 -20.43 13.17
CA TYR A 105 0.78 -20.83 12.15
C TYR A 105 0.73 -19.86 10.98
N SER A 106 -0.47 -19.56 10.47
CA SER A 106 -0.65 -18.54 9.43
C SER A 106 -0.20 -17.15 9.87
N LEU A 107 -0.43 -16.77 11.14
CA LEU A 107 0.12 -15.51 11.66
C LEU A 107 1.65 -15.54 11.73
N ALA A 108 2.26 -16.63 12.19
CA ALA A 108 3.71 -16.76 12.27
C ALA A 108 4.36 -16.65 10.89
N ASP A 109 3.75 -17.26 9.87
CA ASP A 109 4.20 -17.17 8.48
C ASP A 109 4.04 -15.75 7.93
N LEU A 110 2.89 -15.10 8.14
CA LEU A 110 2.69 -13.70 7.76
C LEU A 110 3.80 -12.79 8.33
N LEU A 111 4.11 -12.93 9.63
CA LEU A 111 5.16 -12.15 10.27
C LEU A 111 6.54 -12.44 9.69
N HIS A 112 6.81 -13.69 9.32
CA HIS A 112 8.04 -14.06 8.62
C HIS A 112 8.12 -13.41 7.24
N GLN A 113 7.06 -13.47 6.42
CA GLN A 113 6.99 -12.86 5.09
C GLN A 113 7.21 -11.34 5.13
N ILE A 114 6.69 -10.66 6.15
CA ILE A 114 6.90 -9.23 6.37
C ILE A 114 8.38 -8.96 6.70
N ARG A 115 8.96 -9.76 7.60
CA ARG A 115 10.37 -9.61 7.99
C ARG A 115 11.32 -9.77 6.81
N ILE A 116 11.06 -10.72 5.91
CA ILE A 116 11.88 -10.93 4.70
C ILE A 116 11.51 -10.00 3.54
N GLY A 117 10.61 -9.03 3.77
CA GLY A 117 10.21 -8.02 2.78
C GLY A 117 9.36 -8.55 1.62
N LYS A 118 8.87 -9.79 1.68
CA LYS A 118 7.96 -10.35 0.67
C LYS A 118 6.56 -9.75 0.76
N LEU A 119 6.18 -9.28 1.94
CA LEU A 119 4.84 -8.73 2.20
C LEU A 119 4.94 -7.36 2.84
N ASP A 120 4.25 -6.39 2.24
CA ASP A 120 4.07 -5.05 2.80
C ASP A 120 2.75 -5.00 3.60
N PRO A 121 2.79 -4.82 4.94
CA PRO A 121 1.58 -4.75 5.76
C PRO A 121 0.73 -3.50 5.49
N GLU A 122 1.29 -2.42 4.93
CA GLU A 122 0.53 -1.24 4.51
C GLU A 122 -0.19 -1.47 3.18
N ARG A 123 0.41 -2.31 2.32
CA ARG A 123 -0.10 -2.57 0.98
C ARG A 123 -0.22 -4.08 0.71
N PRO A 124 -1.07 -4.79 1.49
CA PRO A 124 -1.15 -6.23 1.39
C PRO A 124 -1.68 -6.67 0.01
N PRO A 125 -1.20 -7.80 -0.53
CA PRO A 125 -1.50 -8.22 -1.90
C PRO A 125 -2.96 -8.65 -2.11
N TRP A 126 -3.67 -9.04 -1.05
CA TRP A 126 -5.09 -9.42 -1.11
C TRP A 126 -6.06 -8.23 -1.06
N LYS A 127 -5.56 -7.00 -0.90
CA LYS A 127 -6.38 -5.80 -1.08
C LYS A 127 -6.18 -5.28 -2.50
N TYR A 128 -7.28 -4.99 -3.17
CA TYR A 128 -7.19 -4.30 -4.45
C TYR A 128 -6.66 -2.88 -4.22
N HIS A 129 -5.54 -2.57 -4.85
CA HIS A 129 -4.99 -1.22 -4.89
C HIS A 129 -5.15 -0.74 -6.33
N ALA A 130 -6.13 0.14 -6.57
CA ALA A 130 -6.28 0.77 -7.87
C ALA A 130 -4.91 1.32 -8.31
N ARG A 131 -4.43 0.89 -9.48
CA ARG A 131 -3.16 1.42 -10.01
C ARG A 131 -3.33 2.93 -10.12
N PRO A 132 -2.49 3.74 -9.44
CA PRO A 132 -2.54 5.17 -9.62
C PRO A 132 -2.20 5.47 -11.07
N GLN A 133 -3.20 5.84 -11.86
CA GLN A 133 -2.97 6.37 -13.19
C GLN A 133 -2.84 7.89 -13.03
N ALA A 134 -1.68 8.43 -13.39
CA ALA A 134 -1.50 9.86 -13.38
C ALA A 134 -2.52 10.45 -14.36
N ARG A 135 -3.21 11.51 -13.96
CA ARG A 135 -4.04 12.27 -14.90
C ARG A 135 -3.09 12.94 -15.89
N ILE A 136 -3.02 12.37 -17.08
CA ILE A 136 -2.19 12.84 -18.17
C ILE A 136 -3.12 13.49 -19.19
N THR A 137 -2.75 14.69 -19.63
CA THR A 137 -3.37 15.35 -20.78
C THR A 137 -2.35 15.28 -21.91
N ALA A 138 -2.32 14.16 -22.64
CA ALA A 138 -1.26 13.90 -23.63
C ALA A 138 -1.38 14.81 -24.87
N SER A 139 -2.61 15.14 -25.26
CA SER A 139 -2.92 15.96 -26.44
C SER A 139 -3.93 17.05 -26.07
N PRO A 140 -3.55 18.04 -25.24
CA PRO A 140 -4.43 19.14 -24.87
C PRO A 140 -4.77 20.01 -26.09
N ALA A 141 -6.03 20.38 -26.24
CA ALA A 141 -6.48 21.34 -27.24
C ALA A 141 -6.30 22.80 -26.77
N SER A 142 -6.22 23.02 -25.45
CA SER A 142 -6.07 24.37 -24.86
C SER A 142 -5.17 24.40 -23.63
N PHE A 143 -4.66 25.59 -23.30
CA PHE A 143 -3.86 25.79 -22.10
C PHE A 143 -4.61 25.43 -20.82
N ALA A 144 -5.89 25.80 -20.71
CA ALA A 144 -6.72 25.53 -19.52
C ALA A 144 -7.08 24.04 -19.34
N GLU A 145 -6.98 23.25 -20.41
CA GLU A 145 -7.11 21.80 -20.38
C GLU A 145 -5.80 21.13 -19.91
N ALA A 146 -4.66 21.61 -20.42
CA ALA A 146 -3.34 21.11 -20.06
C ALA A 146 -2.92 21.48 -18.63
N PHE A 147 -3.22 22.72 -18.22
CA PHE A 147 -2.65 23.35 -17.04
C PHE A 147 -3.74 23.98 -16.16
N LYS A 148 -3.71 23.64 -14.87
CA LYS A 148 -4.57 24.26 -13.87
C LYS A 148 -3.80 25.30 -13.07
N ARG A 149 -4.38 26.49 -12.92
CA ARG A 149 -3.84 27.53 -12.03
C ARG A 149 -3.93 27.04 -10.59
N ILE A 150 -2.80 26.99 -9.90
CA ILE A 150 -2.69 26.53 -8.51
C ILE A 150 -2.44 27.65 -7.52
N GLY A 151 -2.06 28.85 -7.99
CA GLY A 151 -1.88 30.00 -7.12
C GLY A 151 -1.08 31.13 -7.77
N GLN A 152 -0.43 31.91 -6.91
CA GLN A 152 0.54 32.94 -7.27
C GLN A 152 1.85 32.67 -6.51
N ARG A 153 2.97 33.06 -7.11
CA ARG A 153 4.29 32.91 -6.52
C ARG A 153 5.14 34.13 -6.82
N ARG A 154 5.85 34.58 -5.80
CA ARG A 154 6.98 35.52 -5.92
C ARG A 154 8.15 34.85 -6.61
N VAL A 155 8.44 35.27 -7.83
CA VAL A 155 9.52 34.72 -8.67
C VAL A 155 10.44 35.84 -9.08
N GLU A 156 11.75 35.59 -8.99
CA GLU A 156 12.77 36.42 -9.60
C GLU A 156 12.84 36.06 -11.11
N PRO A 157 12.47 36.99 -12.02
CA PRO A 157 12.35 36.67 -13.45
C PRO A 157 13.71 36.42 -14.11
N ALA A 158 14.77 37.07 -13.62
CA ALA A 158 16.15 36.77 -13.98
C ALA A 158 17.05 37.18 -12.80
N PRO A 159 18.25 36.58 -12.65
CA PRO A 159 19.18 36.94 -11.58
C PRO A 159 19.41 38.45 -11.50
N GLY A 160 19.15 39.05 -10.34
CA GLY A 160 19.30 40.49 -10.07
C GLY A 160 18.09 41.36 -10.42
N LEU A 161 17.00 40.80 -10.97
CA LEU A 161 15.76 41.54 -11.23
C LEU A 161 14.83 41.55 -10.01
N PRO A 162 13.99 42.59 -9.86
CA PRO A 162 13.02 42.64 -8.77
C PRO A 162 12.05 41.46 -8.84
N VAL A 163 11.75 40.91 -7.67
CA VAL A 163 10.83 39.80 -7.52
C VAL A 163 9.42 40.22 -7.93
N VAL A 164 8.81 39.46 -8.84
CA VAL A 164 7.46 39.70 -9.35
C VAL A 164 6.48 38.63 -8.90
N GLU A 165 5.21 39.00 -8.79
CA GLU A 165 4.12 38.03 -8.61
C GLU A 165 3.78 37.36 -9.94
N ALA A 166 4.03 36.06 -10.03
CA ALA A 166 3.75 35.23 -11.19
C ALA A 166 2.55 34.32 -10.92
N SER A 167 1.68 34.12 -11.91
CA SER A 167 0.61 33.11 -11.79
C SER A 167 1.21 31.71 -11.95
N GLN A 168 0.94 30.84 -10.98
CA GLN A 168 1.49 29.48 -10.98
C GLN A 168 0.46 28.48 -11.52
N TYR A 169 0.93 27.61 -12.42
CA TYR A 169 0.15 26.55 -13.03
C TYR A 169 0.82 25.19 -12.86
N CYS A 170 0.00 24.14 -12.91
CA CYS A 170 0.44 22.75 -12.83
C CYS A 170 -0.26 21.90 -13.88
N GLY A 171 0.48 20.99 -14.52
CA GLY A 171 -0.04 20.05 -15.51
C GLY A 171 0.82 18.80 -15.64
N ASN A 172 0.38 17.84 -16.46
CA ASN A 172 1.14 16.63 -16.77
C ASN A 172 0.84 16.19 -18.21
N LEU A 173 1.84 16.32 -19.08
CA LEU A 173 1.76 15.96 -20.50
C LEU A 173 2.18 14.51 -20.78
N GLY A 174 2.56 13.74 -19.76
CA GLY A 174 2.89 12.31 -19.85
C GLY A 174 4.26 11.95 -19.29
N ASN A 175 5.22 12.88 -19.34
CA ASN A 175 6.60 12.66 -18.86
C ASN A 175 6.80 12.98 -17.37
N GLY A 176 5.80 13.56 -16.70
CA GLY A 176 5.88 13.97 -15.31
C GLY A 176 5.09 15.24 -15.03
N ILE A 177 5.08 15.66 -13.76
CA ILE A 177 4.44 16.91 -13.36
C ILE A 177 5.29 18.08 -13.85
N LEU A 178 4.62 19.04 -14.47
CA LEU A 178 5.19 20.32 -14.89
C LEU A 178 4.59 21.44 -14.04
N PHE A 179 5.47 22.34 -13.60
CA PHE A 179 5.10 23.59 -12.95
C PHE A 179 5.47 24.75 -13.87
N LEU A 180 4.53 25.64 -14.11
CA LEU A 180 4.73 26.82 -14.94
C LEU A 180 4.50 28.07 -14.10
N ASP A 181 5.42 29.01 -14.16
CA ASP A 181 5.23 30.35 -13.61
C ASP A 181 5.05 31.32 -14.79
N ALA A 182 3.87 31.91 -14.92
CA ALA A 182 3.56 32.92 -15.93
C ALA A 182 3.94 34.29 -15.40
N LEU A 183 5.05 34.82 -15.91
CA LEU A 183 5.60 36.12 -15.53
C LEU A 183 4.83 37.24 -16.26
N PRO A 184 4.50 38.34 -15.56
CA PRO A 184 3.88 39.48 -16.20
C PRO A 184 4.84 40.10 -17.22
N SER A 185 4.29 40.60 -18.33
CA SER A 185 5.03 41.44 -19.29
C SER A 185 5.57 42.68 -18.57
N HIS A 186 6.89 42.90 -18.63
CA HIS A 186 7.49 44.15 -18.17
C HIS A 186 7.44 45.19 -19.29
N GLY A 187 6.68 46.26 -19.09
CA GLY A 187 6.57 47.38 -20.03
C GLY A 187 5.59 47.17 -21.19
N ASP A 188 5.25 48.27 -21.85
CA ASP A 188 4.34 48.34 -23.01
C ASP A 188 5.06 47.76 -24.24
N GLY A 189 4.92 46.44 -24.45
CA GLY A 189 5.65 45.67 -25.48
C GLY A 189 6.41 44.44 -24.96
N GLY A 190 6.39 44.18 -23.65
CA GLY A 190 7.04 43.00 -23.08
C GLY A 190 6.35 41.69 -23.49
N VAL A 191 7.11 40.73 -24.02
CA VAL A 191 6.61 39.39 -24.35
C VAL A 191 6.37 38.60 -23.05
N PRO A 192 5.15 38.09 -22.77
CA PRO A 192 4.88 37.25 -21.61
C PRO A 192 5.82 36.06 -21.57
N THR A 193 6.38 35.78 -20.39
CA THR A 193 7.36 34.70 -20.24
C THR A 193 6.83 33.61 -19.32
N PHE A 194 6.86 32.37 -19.78
CA PHE A 194 6.50 31.20 -19.00
C PHE A 194 7.76 30.44 -18.60
N HIS A 195 7.99 30.35 -17.29
CA HIS A 195 9.07 29.56 -16.70
C HIS A 195 8.60 28.13 -16.44
N VAL A 196 9.15 27.17 -17.18
CA VAL A 196 8.79 25.74 -17.07
C VAL A 196 9.79 25.00 -16.19
N ARG A 197 9.25 24.26 -15.22
CA ARG A 197 9.98 23.41 -14.28
C ARG A 197 9.42 21.99 -14.30
N GLY A 198 10.29 21.00 -14.23
CA GLY A 198 9.95 19.57 -14.32
C GLY A 198 10.54 18.88 -15.55
N VAL A 199 10.29 17.57 -15.67
CA VAL A 199 10.79 16.76 -16.79
C VAL A 199 9.95 17.05 -18.04
N CYS A 200 10.51 17.82 -18.96
CA CYS A 200 9.89 18.19 -20.23
C CYS A 200 10.88 17.98 -21.38
N THR A 201 10.35 17.53 -22.51
CA THR A 201 11.05 17.43 -23.80
C THR A 201 10.96 18.75 -24.56
N ASP A 202 11.75 18.92 -25.62
CA ASP A 202 11.64 20.11 -26.47
C ASP A 202 10.28 20.17 -27.19
N ALA A 203 9.68 19.01 -27.48
CA ALA A 203 8.31 18.92 -27.98
C ALA A 203 7.27 19.41 -26.96
N ASP A 204 7.47 19.12 -25.67
CA ASP A 204 6.62 19.64 -24.60
C ASP A 204 6.75 21.17 -24.50
N ILE A 205 7.96 21.73 -24.61
CA ILE A 205 8.19 23.18 -24.61
C ILE A 205 7.50 23.87 -25.80
N ALA A 206 7.64 23.31 -27.01
CA ALA A 206 6.97 23.83 -28.20
C ALA A 206 5.43 23.75 -28.08
N LEU A 207 4.90 22.66 -27.52
CA LEU A 207 3.47 22.53 -27.27
C LEU A 207 2.97 23.56 -26.25
N ILE A 208 3.68 23.74 -25.13
CA ILE A 208 3.36 24.76 -24.12
C ILE A 208 3.32 26.15 -24.76
N GLY A 209 4.30 26.47 -25.60
CA GLY A 209 4.36 27.73 -26.36
C GLY A 209 3.09 27.95 -27.17
N ARG A 210 2.74 27.00 -28.05
CA ARG A 210 1.53 27.12 -28.88
C ARG A 210 0.25 27.30 -28.06
N LEU A 211 0.09 26.54 -26.97
CA LEU A 211 -1.09 26.63 -26.11
C LEU A 211 -1.16 27.98 -25.38
N ALA A 212 -0.02 28.48 -24.90
CA ALA A 212 0.07 29.75 -24.20
C ALA A 212 -0.15 30.94 -25.14
N GLU A 213 0.40 30.92 -26.36
CA GLU A 213 0.17 31.94 -27.39
C GLU A 213 -1.31 32.03 -27.76
N ALA A 214 -1.95 30.88 -27.97
CA ALA A 214 -3.39 30.83 -28.26
C ALA A 214 -4.24 31.36 -27.10
N ALA A 215 -3.82 31.14 -25.85
CA ALA A 215 -4.52 31.61 -24.66
C ALA A 215 -4.31 33.12 -24.40
N GLU A 216 -3.11 33.63 -24.63
CA GLU A 216 -2.74 35.04 -24.42
C GLU A 216 -3.06 35.93 -25.62
N GLN A 217 -3.37 35.34 -26.78
CA GLN A 217 -3.61 36.03 -28.06
C GLN A 217 -2.43 36.91 -28.51
N ARG A 218 -1.21 36.54 -28.11
CA ARG A 218 0.04 37.23 -28.43
C ARG A 218 1.19 36.23 -28.36
N VAL A 219 2.32 36.59 -28.97
CA VAL A 219 3.56 35.80 -28.88
C VAL A 219 3.98 35.70 -27.41
N VAL A 220 4.44 34.52 -27.00
CA VAL A 220 4.94 34.26 -25.64
C VAL A 220 6.32 33.61 -25.69
N LYS A 221 7.12 33.84 -24.65
CA LYS A 221 8.42 33.20 -24.49
C LYS A 221 8.30 32.07 -23.49
N VAL A 222 8.74 30.86 -23.84
CA VAL A 222 8.75 29.71 -22.91
C VAL A 222 10.19 29.36 -22.60
N VAL A 223 10.56 29.39 -21.32
CA VAL A 223 11.93 29.15 -20.85
C VAL A 223 11.94 27.98 -19.88
N ARG A 224 12.77 26.99 -20.14
CA ARG A 224 13.06 25.92 -19.18
C ARG A 224 14.04 26.44 -18.13
N VAL A 225 13.59 26.58 -16.88
CA VAL A 225 14.39 27.14 -15.78
C VAL A 225 15.20 26.07 -15.06
N ASP A 226 14.65 24.86 -14.98
CA ASP A 226 15.35 23.69 -14.44
C ASP A 226 15.98 22.91 -15.60
N LEU A 227 17.28 23.08 -15.83
CA LEU A 227 18.05 22.06 -16.55
C LEU A 227 17.93 20.75 -15.74
N PRO A 228 17.53 19.62 -16.34
CA PRO A 228 17.55 18.36 -15.63
C PRO A 228 18.99 18.09 -15.24
N HIS A 229 19.26 17.97 -13.94
CA HIS A 229 20.28 17.04 -13.51
C HIS A 229 19.77 15.70 -14.05
N THR A 230 20.33 15.28 -15.18
CA THR A 230 19.93 14.07 -15.89
C THR A 230 20.01 12.89 -14.94
N ARG A 231 19.31 11.80 -15.29
CA ARG A 231 19.28 10.54 -14.55
C ARG A 231 20.68 9.99 -14.18
N ALA A 232 21.74 10.49 -14.84
CA ALA A 232 23.14 10.14 -14.62
C ALA A 232 23.78 10.77 -13.36
N VAL A 233 23.29 11.91 -12.87
CA VAL A 233 23.97 12.69 -11.79
C VAL A 233 23.27 12.55 -10.43
N GLY A 234 22.29 11.65 -10.32
CA GLY A 234 21.55 11.43 -9.08
C GLY A 234 20.46 12.47 -8.84
N PHE A 235 19.36 12.02 -8.23
CA PHE A 235 18.25 12.89 -7.89
C PHE A 235 18.69 13.83 -6.74
N SER A 236 18.85 15.12 -7.01
CA SER A 236 18.78 16.12 -5.94
C SER A 236 17.39 16.00 -5.31
N HIS A 237 17.30 15.51 -4.08
CA HIS A 237 16.03 15.34 -3.39
C HIS A 237 15.29 16.69 -3.31
N ARG A 238 14.27 16.89 -4.15
CA ARG A 238 13.42 18.08 -4.12
C ARG A 238 12.29 17.83 -3.14
N LEU A 239 12.19 18.71 -2.15
CA LEU A 239 11.08 18.70 -1.20
C LEU A 239 9.80 19.18 -1.89
N LEU A 240 8.86 18.26 -2.12
CA LEU A 240 7.53 18.58 -2.61
C LEU A 240 6.57 18.69 -1.42
N VAL A 241 6.23 19.91 -1.03
CA VAL A 241 5.21 20.15 0.00
C VAL A 241 3.84 20.20 -0.68
N LEU A 242 3.04 19.15 -0.47
CA LEU A 242 1.67 19.09 -0.97
C LEU A 242 0.71 19.59 0.10
N ALA A 243 0.13 20.76 -0.14
CA ALA A 243 -0.99 21.24 0.67
C ALA A 243 -2.22 20.32 0.49
N CYS A 244 -3.16 20.42 1.45
CA CYS A 244 -4.42 19.68 1.43
C CYS A 244 -5.14 19.89 0.07
N SER A 245 -5.39 18.81 -0.66
CA SER A 245 -6.22 18.88 -1.87
C SER A 245 -7.68 19.10 -1.49
N ALA A 246 -8.38 20.00 -2.20
CA ALA A 246 -9.83 20.14 -2.08
C ALA A 246 -10.56 18.84 -2.48
N THR A 247 -10.00 18.11 -3.45
CA THR A 247 -10.52 16.82 -3.89
C THR A 247 -10.07 15.71 -2.95
N LYS A 248 -11.05 15.04 -2.34
CA LYS A 248 -10.85 13.85 -1.49
C LYS A 248 -11.52 12.63 -2.13
N ARG A 249 -10.91 11.46 -1.96
CA ARG A 249 -11.51 10.19 -2.35
C ARG A 249 -12.84 9.97 -1.63
N ARG A 250 -13.82 9.42 -2.35
CA ARG A 250 -15.15 9.11 -1.82
C ARG A 250 -15.23 7.71 -1.20
N ASP A 251 -14.13 6.96 -1.19
CA ASP A 251 -14.10 5.58 -0.71
C ASP A 251 -14.67 5.48 0.72
N PRO A 252 -15.67 4.60 0.94
CA PRO A 252 -16.17 4.33 2.27
C PRO A 252 -15.09 3.57 3.05
N GLY A 253 -14.62 4.15 4.15
CA GLY A 253 -13.63 3.52 5.01
C GLY A 253 -12.61 4.47 5.62
N TRP A 254 -11.95 4.00 6.67
CA TRP A 254 -10.83 4.70 7.30
C TRP A 254 -9.57 4.54 6.47
N MET A 255 -9.01 5.67 6.03
CA MET A 255 -7.74 5.72 5.32
C MET A 255 -6.86 6.85 5.89
N PRO A 256 -5.53 6.72 5.84
CA PRO A 256 -4.62 7.80 6.18
C PRO A 256 -4.96 9.09 5.42
N ALA A 257 -4.79 10.25 6.06
CA ALA A 257 -5.18 11.54 5.47
C ALA A 257 -4.54 11.79 4.09
N TRP A 258 -3.29 11.39 3.89
CA TRP A 258 -2.57 11.53 2.62
C TRP A 258 -3.09 10.58 1.52
N GLU A 259 -3.69 9.42 1.85
CA GLU A 259 -4.39 8.57 0.89
C GLU A 259 -5.77 9.13 0.52
N ARG A 260 -6.34 9.94 1.42
CA ARG A 260 -7.65 10.55 1.23
C ARG A 260 -7.62 11.70 0.23
N TYR A 261 -6.48 12.37 0.05
CA TYR A 261 -6.34 13.42 -0.96
C TYR A 261 -6.14 12.83 -2.36
N ASP A 262 -6.95 13.30 -3.31
CA ASP A 262 -6.99 12.76 -4.68
C ASP A 262 -6.88 13.85 -5.76
N GLY A 263 -6.34 15.02 -5.39
CA GLY A 263 -6.05 16.05 -6.37
C GLY A 263 -5.02 15.59 -7.41
N PRO A 264 -4.92 16.27 -8.57
CA PRO A 264 -4.02 15.89 -9.65
C PRO A 264 -2.56 15.66 -9.20
N LEU A 265 -2.06 16.49 -8.28
CA LEU A 265 -0.73 16.34 -7.69
C LEU A 265 -0.57 15.04 -6.89
N TRP A 266 -1.57 14.67 -6.08
CA TRP A 266 -1.57 13.44 -5.28
C TRP A 266 -1.65 12.19 -6.15
N GLN A 267 -2.42 12.23 -7.23
CA GLN A 267 -2.52 11.14 -8.19
C GLN A 267 -1.17 10.90 -8.88
N THR A 268 -0.56 11.96 -9.43
CA THR A 268 0.71 11.84 -10.16
C THR A 268 1.87 11.45 -9.24
N TRP A 269 1.96 12.01 -8.03
CA TRP A 269 2.97 11.60 -7.06
C TRP A 269 2.89 10.09 -6.76
N ARG A 270 1.68 9.54 -6.54
CA ARG A 270 1.48 8.10 -6.29
C ARG A 270 1.86 7.23 -7.49
N THR A 271 1.77 7.74 -8.71
CA THR A 271 2.18 7.04 -9.94
C THR A 271 3.69 7.03 -10.11
N VAL A 272 4.34 8.19 -9.90
CA VAL A 272 5.78 8.38 -10.15
C VAL A 272 6.62 7.77 -9.04
N ASP A 273 6.13 7.79 -7.78
CA ASP A 273 6.83 7.22 -6.64
C ASP A 273 5.92 6.28 -5.81
N PRO A 274 5.50 5.13 -6.38
CA PRO A 274 4.56 4.22 -5.74
C PRO A 274 5.13 3.53 -4.48
N ARG A 275 6.47 3.53 -4.34
CA ARG A 275 7.22 2.94 -3.22
C ARG A 275 7.77 3.99 -2.25
N ARG A 276 7.49 5.28 -2.47
CA ARG A 276 7.87 6.41 -1.59
C ARG A 276 9.37 6.52 -1.34
N ARG A 277 10.19 6.27 -2.37
CA ARG A 277 11.64 6.35 -2.29
C ARG A 277 12.19 7.70 -2.74
N LEU A 278 11.45 8.43 -3.57
CA LEU A 278 11.89 9.66 -4.22
C LEU A 278 11.41 10.91 -3.46
N ALA A 279 10.23 10.87 -2.84
CA ALA A 279 9.67 11.99 -2.10
C ALA A 279 9.03 11.55 -0.77
N ARG A 280 9.28 12.34 0.29
CA ARG A 280 8.65 12.18 1.62
C ARG A 280 7.51 13.18 1.76
N VAL A 281 6.36 12.70 2.25
CA VAL A 281 5.18 13.56 2.48
C VAL A 281 5.19 14.01 3.94
N GLY A 282 5.36 15.31 4.16
CA GLY A 282 5.11 15.95 5.44
C GLY A 282 3.67 16.45 5.53
N PHE A 283 3.06 16.34 6.70
CA PHE A 283 1.72 16.86 6.95
C PHE A 283 1.80 18.00 7.97
N SER A 284 1.29 19.18 7.60
CA SER A 284 1.03 20.27 8.54
C SER A 284 -0.46 20.35 8.80
N PRO A 285 -0.94 20.22 10.04
CA PRO A 285 -2.32 20.56 10.35
C PRO A 285 -2.55 22.05 10.04
N PRO A 286 -3.76 22.44 9.59
CA PRO A 286 -4.07 23.86 9.44
C PRO A 286 -3.93 24.53 10.81
N ALA A 287 -3.22 25.65 10.85
CA ALA A 287 -3.20 26.52 12.01
C ALA A 287 -4.64 27.04 12.23
N THR A 288 -5.26 26.58 13.32
CA THR A 288 -6.51 27.12 13.89
C THR A 288 -7.64 27.46 12.91
N ALA A 289 -8.41 26.45 12.51
CA ALA A 289 -9.80 26.66 12.12
C ALA A 289 -10.69 26.23 13.31
N SER A 290 -11.21 27.24 14.01
CA SER A 290 -12.23 27.08 15.06
C SER A 290 -13.33 26.11 14.60
N ALA A 291 -13.64 25.15 15.46
CA ALA A 291 -14.67 24.15 15.25
C ALA A 291 -16.04 24.82 15.06
N ARG A 292 -16.48 25.00 13.82
CA ARG A 292 -17.91 25.04 13.50
C ARG A 292 -18.36 23.67 13.01
N ALA A 293 -19.14 23.04 13.88
CA ALA A 293 -19.81 21.78 13.66
C ALA A 293 -20.81 21.89 12.50
N THR A 294 -20.41 21.42 11.33
CA THR A 294 -21.34 20.81 10.37
C THR A 294 -20.82 19.40 10.09
N GLY A 295 -21.64 18.41 10.48
CA GLY A 295 -21.27 17.01 10.48
C GLY A 295 -20.91 16.49 9.09
N ARG A 296 -19.61 16.36 8.81
CA ARG A 296 -19.02 15.34 7.92
C ARG A 296 -17.50 15.39 8.04
N SER A 297 -16.93 14.24 8.42
CA SER A 297 -15.48 13.95 8.49
C SER A 297 -14.73 14.52 9.71
N ARG A 298 -14.81 13.80 10.84
CA ARG A 298 -13.78 13.90 11.89
C ARG A 298 -12.47 13.31 11.37
N ILE A 299 -11.52 14.16 11.03
CA ILE A 299 -10.11 13.78 10.92
C ILE A 299 -9.57 13.82 12.35
N MET A 300 -9.39 12.66 12.96
CA MET A 300 -8.69 12.54 14.23
C MET A 300 -7.23 12.18 13.93
N MET A 301 -6.31 13.08 14.25
CA MET A 301 -4.87 12.84 14.20
C MET A 301 -4.43 12.19 15.51
N ARG A 302 -3.63 11.13 15.43
CA ARG A 302 -2.77 10.70 16.53
C ARG A 302 -1.33 10.85 16.03
N GLY A 303 -0.54 11.58 16.81
CA GLY A 303 0.91 11.66 16.67
C GLY A 303 1.60 10.32 16.89
#